data_AF-A0A928NYP1-F1
#
_entry.id   AF-A0A928NYP1-F1
#
_cell.length_a   1.000
_cell.length_b   1.000
_cell.length_c   1.000
_cell.angle_alpha   90.00
_cell.angle_beta   90.00
_cell.angle_gamma   90.00
#
_symmetry.space_group_name_H-M   'P 1'
#
loop_
_entity.id
_entity.type
_entity.pdbx_description
1 polymer ?
#
loop_
_entity_poly.entity_id
_entity_poly.type
_entity_poly.pdbx_seq_one_letter_code
_entity_poly.pdbx_strand_id
1 'polypeptide(L)'
;MTPEASKDIERMVDIMTEHALKSSRITPTGHDLKTTRQRYREIMQGYAEKLYKAGCRFEVKGEWIGTEYDGYADGVPVYDVYECSVCGNEYHGDEPPSHCPDCGAKLKWGD
;
A
#
# COMPACT_ATOMS: atom_id res chain seq x y z
N MET A 1 -11.27 -6.27 17.84
CA MET A 1 -10.92 -5.50 16.62
C MET A 1 -11.29 -6.37 15.43
N THR A 2 -11.88 -5.82 14.37
CA THR A 2 -12.21 -6.63 13.19
C THR A 2 -10.94 -6.92 12.36
N PRO A 3 -10.91 -7.98 11.54
CA PRO A 3 -9.78 -8.26 10.66
C PRO A 3 -9.43 -7.09 9.74
N GLU A 4 -10.45 -6.39 9.23
CA GLU A 4 -10.30 -5.22 8.34
C GLU A 4 -9.66 -4.05 9.10
N ALA A 5 -10.11 -3.79 10.33
CA ALA A 5 -9.52 -2.76 11.17
C ALA A 5 -8.05 -3.06 11.52
N SER A 6 -7.70 -4.34 11.70
CA SER A 6 -6.31 -4.76 11.93
C SER A 6 -5.43 -4.48 10.72
N LYS A 7 -5.90 -4.86 9.52
CA LYS A 7 -5.20 -4.60 8.25
C LYS A 7 -5.02 -3.10 8.00
N ASP A 8 -6.04 -2.29 8.26
CA ASP A 8 -5.96 -0.83 8.12
C ASP A 8 -4.92 -0.21 9.05
N ILE A 9 -4.87 -0.65 10.32
CA ILE A 9 -3.90 -0.15 11.30
C ILE A 9 -2.47 -0.59 10.93
N GLU A 10 -2.26 -1.85 10.56
CA GLU A 10 -0.95 -2.34 10.10
C GLU A 10 -0.45 -1.55 8.89
N ARG A 11 -1.34 -1.25 7.95
CA ARG A 11 -1.03 -0.42 6.79
C ARG A 11 -0.60 1.00 7.18
N MET A 12 -1.30 1.61 8.14
CA MET A 12 -0.92 2.92 8.66
C MET A 12 0.48 2.89 9.28
N VAL A 13 0.81 1.83 10.03
CA VAL A 13 2.14 1.62 10.59
C VAL A 13 3.20 1.52 9.51
N ASP A 14 2.94 0.76 8.44
CA ASP A 14 3.87 0.60 7.31
C ASP A 14 4.18 1.94 6.64
N ILE A 15 3.14 2.69 6.28
CA ILE A 15 3.28 4.00 5.62
C ILE A 15 4.09 4.96 6.51
N MET A 16 3.70 5.08 7.78
CA MET A 16 4.32 6.02 8.71
C MET A 16 5.77 5.63 9.01
N THR A 17 6.05 4.33 9.15
CA THR A 17 7.40 3.81 9.37
C THR A 17 8.30 4.07 8.16
N GLU A 18 7.85 3.73 6.95
CA GLU A 18 8.65 3.92 5.74
C GLU A 18 8.83 5.40 5.39
N HIS A 19 7.79 6.22 5.59
CA HIS A 19 7.93 7.67 5.44
C HIS A 19 8.93 8.23 6.46
N ALA A 20 8.86 7.82 7.73
CA ALA A 20 9.83 8.24 8.74
C ALA A 20 11.24 7.84 8.32
N LEU A 21 11.49 6.57 7.97
CA LEU A 21 12.82 6.11 7.56
C LEU A 21 13.37 6.85 6.33
N LYS A 22 12.53 7.11 5.31
CA LYS A 22 12.93 7.82 4.07
C LYS A 22 13.09 9.33 4.24
N SER A 23 12.24 9.97 5.04
CA SER A 23 12.28 11.43 5.28
C SER A 23 13.33 11.82 6.31
N SER A 24 13.64 10.89 7.20
CA SER A 24 14.58 11.13 8.25
C SER A 24 15.99 11.15 7.71
N ARG A 25 16.66 12.29 7.85
CA ARG A 25 18.13 12.36 7.94
C ARG A 25 18.63 11.71 9.24
N ILE A 26 17.91 10.72 9.77
CA ILE A 26 18.26 10.00 10.99
C ILE A 26 19.24 8.93 10.53
N THR A 27 20.52 9.26 10.58
CA THR A 27 21.57 8.25 10.65
C THR A 27 21.37 7.49 11.95
N PRO A 28 21.10 6.18 11.93
CA PRO A 28 21.02 5.39 13.14
C PRO A 28 22.37 5.48 13.85
N THR A 29 22.44 6.20 14.97
CA THR A 29 23.65 6.21 15.79
C THR A 29 23.70 4.89 16.55
N GLY A 30 24.44 3.91 16.01
CA GLY A 30 24.84 2.69 16.73
C GLY A 30 23.85 1.52 16.77
N HIS A 31 22.72 1.57 16.05
CA HIS A 31 21.83 0.41 15.88
C HIS A 31 21.69 0.01 14.41
N ASP A 32 21.66 -1.29 14.13
CA ASP A 32 21.36 -1.81 12.79
C ASP A 32 19.98 -1.34 12.30
N LEU A 33 19.84 -1.20 10.98
CA LEU A 33 18.62 -0.72 10.33
C LEU A 33 17.39 -1.58 10.66
N LYS A 34 17.57 -2.91 10.84
CA LYS A 34 16.46 -3.81 11.19
C LYS A 34 15.89 -3.48 12.58
N THR A 35 16.75 -3.29 13.57
CA THR A 35 16.35 -2.92 14.94
C THR A 35 15.72 -1.53 14.97
N THR A 36 16.25 -0.61 14.17
CA THR A 36 15.70 0.75 14.03
C THR A 36 14.29 0.71 13.46
N ARG A 37 14.08 0.00 12.33
CA ARG A 37 12.76 -0.20 11.71
C ARG A 37 11.76 -0.81 12.69
N GLN A 38 12.16 -1.86 13.42
CA GLN A 38 11.28 -2.52 14.39
C GLN A 38 10.80 -1.56 15.49
N ARG A 39 11.72 -0.76 16.07
CA ARG A 39 11.36 0.26 17.07
C ARG A 39 10.41 1.31 16.52
N TYR A 40 10.61 1.75 15.28
CA TYR A 40 9.67 2.68 14.62
C TYR A 40 8.29 2.06 14.47
N ARG A 41 8.18 0.79 14.04
CA ARG A 41 6.88 0.11 13.95
C ARG A 41 6.13 0.10 15.28
N GLU A 42 6.81 -0.22 16.38
CA GLU A 42 6.23 -0.25 17.72
C GLU A 42 5.70 1.11 18.16
N ILE A 43 6.46 2.18 17.91
CA ILE A 43 6.02 3.56 18.18
C ILE A 43 4.81 3.89 17.30
N MET A 44 4.91 3.63 16.00
CA MET A 44 3.87 3.97 15.02
C MET A 44 2.58 3.19 15.27
N GLN A 45 2.64 1.96 15.78
CA GLN A 45 1.46 1.15 16.15
C GLN A 45 0.56 1.92 17.13
N GLY A 46 1.14 2.47 18.20
CA GLY A 46 0.38 3.24 19.19
C GLY A 46 -0.24 4.52 18.62
N TYR A 47 0.43 5.18 17.67
CA TYR A 47 -0.13 6.35 16.97
C TYR A 47 -1.23 5.93 15.98
N ALA A 48 -1.01 4.87 15.22
CA ALA A 48 -1.94 4.38 14.22
C ALA A 48 -3.28 3.98 14.85
N GLU A 49 -3.26 3.28 15.99
CA GLU A 49 -4.48 2.93 16.73
C GLU A 49 -5.27 4.16 17.21
N LYS A 50 -4.57 5.20 17.69
CA LYS A 50 -5.21 6.46 18.12
C LYS A 50 -5.85 7.19 16.95
N LEU A 51 -5.12 7.31 15.84
CA LEU A 51 -5.61 7.94 14.61
C LEU A 51 -6.81 7.18 14.04
N TYR A 52 -6.75 5.84 14.01
CA TYR A 52 -7.86 5.00 13.55
C TYR A 52 -9.13 5.21 14.41
N LYS A 53 -8.99 5.22 15.74
CA LYS A 53 -10.10 5.51 16.69
C LYS A 53 -10.65 6.92 16.54
N ALA A 54 -9.82 7.89 16.15
CA ALA A 54 -10.25 9.26 15.85
C ALA A 54 -10.94 9.39 14.47
N GLY A 55 -11.08 8.30 13.71
CA GLY A 55 -11.69 8.31 12.39
C GLY A 55 -10.74 8.67 11.25
N CYS A 56 -9.45 8.87 11.52
CA CYS A 56 -8.46 9.02 10.46
C CYS A 56 -8.31 7.70 9.70
N ARG A 57 -8.31 7.79 8.36
CA ARG A 57 -8.02 6.68 7.46
C ARG A 57 -6.93 7.15 6.51
N PHE A 58 -5.90 6.32 6.31
CA PHE A 58 -4.85 6.60 5.34
C PHE A 58 -5.17 5.83 4.06
N GLU A 59 -5.51 6.57 3.01
CA GLU A 59 -5.75 5.98 1.69
C GLU A 59 -4.39 5.88 0.98
N VAL A 60 -3.90 4.66 0.78
CA VAL A 60 -2.75 4.44 -0.11
C VAL A 60 -3.28 4.43 -1.53
N LYS A 61 -2.70 5.30 -2.36
CA LYS A 61 -3.00 5.39 -3.79
C LYS A 61 -1.95 4.64 -4.59
N GLY A 62 -2.39 3.98 -5.64
CA GLY A 62 -1.51 3.29 -6.58
C GLY A 62 -2.14 3.18 -7.96
N GLU A 63 -1.59 2.29 -8.76
CA GLU A 63 -1.98 2.06 -10.15
C GLU A 63 -2.13 0.56 -10.40
N TRP A 64 -3.06 0.20 -11.28
CA TRP A 64 -3.06 -1.10 -11.95
C TRP A 64 -2.10 -1.05 -13.13
N ILE A 65 -1.19 -2.01 -13.19
CA ILE A 65 -0.21 -2.17 -14.27
C ILE A 65 -0.67 -3.37 -15.10
N GLY A 66 -1.04 -3.16 -16.36
CA GLY A 66 -1.35 -4.25 -17.29
C GLY A 66 -0.08 -5.06 -17.62
N THR A 67 -0.11 -6.38 -17.41
CA THR A 67 1.06 -7.25 -17.57
C THR A 67 0.94 -8.24 -18.74
N GLU A 68 -0.27 -8.67 -19.08
CA GLU A 68 -0.53 -9.53 -20.24
C GLU A 68 -1.32 -8.75 -21.31
N TYR A 69 -0.59 -8.22 -22.29
CA TYR A 69 -1.18 -7.48 -23.42
C TYR A 69 -1.93 -8.43 -24.37
N ASP A 70 -3.22 -8.18 -24.59
CA ASP A 70 -4.10 -9.03 -25.41
C ASP A 70 -4.54 -8.35 -26.73
N GLY A 71 -4.33 -7.04 -26.90
CA GLY A 71 -4.64 -6.32 -28.13
C GLY A 71 -5.06 -4.87 -27.95
N TYR A 72 -5.94 -4.40 -28.82
CA TYR A 72 -6.55 -3.07 -28.74
C TYR A 72 -8.08 -3.17 -28.79
N ALA A 73 -8.75 -2.43 -27.91
CA ALA A 73 -10.19 -2.16 -27.97
C ALA A 73 -10.38 -0.64 -28.12
N ASP A 74 -11.13 -0.22 -29.13
CA ASP A 74 -11.34 1.21 -29.45
C ASP A 74 -10.05 2.05 -29.58
N GLY A 75 -8.95 1.41 -29.97
CA GLY A 75 -7.63 2.04 -30.10
C GLY A 75 -6.85 2.20 -28.79
N VAL A 76 -7.35 1.63 -27.68
CA VAL A 76 -6.70 1.60 -26.37
C VAL A 76 -6.14 0.20 -26.12
N PRO A 77 -4.90 0.04 -25.60
CA PRO A 77 -4.36 -1.27 -25.27
C PRO A 77 -5.21 -1.92 -24.17
N VAL A 78 -5.53 -3.19 -24.38
CA VAL A 78 -6.25 -4.04 -23.43
C VAL A 78 -5.27 -5.06 -22.82
N TYR A 79 -5.62 -5.54 -21.62
CA TYR A 79 -4.84 -6.51 -20.87
C TYR A 79 -5.79 -7.47 -20.14
N ASP A 80 -5.41 -8.73 -20.01
CA ASP A 80 -6.19 -9.74 -19.27
C ASP A 80 -5.73 -9.88 -17.81
N VAL A 81 -4.54 -9.35 -17.50
CA VAL A 81 -3.89 -9.45 -16.20
C VAL A 81 -3.36 -8.09 -15.75
N TYR A 82 -3.66 -7.76 -14.50
CA TYR A 82 -3.30 -6.50 -13.87
C TYR A 82 -2.56 -6.73 -12.56
N GLU A 83 -1.42 -6.09 -12.39
CA GLU A 83 -0.64 -6.11 -11.15
C GLU A 83 -0.87 -4.83 -10.33
N CYS A 84 -1.14 -4.98 -9.03
CA CYS A 84 -1.24 -3.84 -8.12
C CYS A 84 0.16 -3.27 -7.83
N SER A 85 0.41 -2.00 -8.17
CA SER A 85 1.71 -1.35 -7.93
C SER A 85 2.10 -1.14 -6.46
N VAL A 86 1.18 -1.44 -5.52
CA VAL A 86 1.40 -1.30 -4.07
C VAL A 86 1.84 -2.62 -3.43
N CYS A 87 1.20 -3.74 -3.78
CA CYS A 87 1.46 -5.04 -3.14
C CYS A 87 1.85 -6.18 -4.10
N GLY A 88 1.76 -5.96 -5.42
CA GLY A 88 2.07 -6.98 -6.42
C GLY A 88 0.97 -8.02 -6.64
N ASN A 89 -0.22 -7.85 -6.05
CA ASN A 89 -1.33 -8.78 -6.30
C ASN A 89 -1.78 -8.72 -7.76
N GLU A 90 -1.90 -9.88 -8.38
CA GLU A 90 -2.46 -10.05 -9.72
C GLU A 90 -3.99 -10.13 -9.68
N TYR A 91 -4.64 -9.47 -10.63
CA TYR A 91 -6.06 -9.55 -10.89
C TYR A 91 -6.27 -9.95 -12.34
N HIS A 92 -7.08 -10.98 -12.55
CA HIS A 92 -7.44 -11.48 -13.87
C HIS A 92 -8.88 -11.07 -14.20
N GLY A 93 -9.09 -10.48 -15.38
CA GLY A 93 -10.41 -10.05 -15.85
C GLY A 93 -10.29 -8.86 -16.81
N ASP A 94 -11.41 -8.41 -17.36
CA ASP A 94 -11.40 -7.36 -18.38
C ASP A 94 -11.10 -5.95 -17.80
N GLU A 95 -11.63 -5.66 -16.61
CA GLU A 95 -11.48 -4.36 -15.94
C GLU A 95 -11.14 -4.55 -14.46
N PRO A 96 -10.04 -3.98 -13.96
CA PRO A 96 -9.64 -4.16 -12.58
C PRO A 96 -10.42 -3.24 -11.63
N PRO A 97 -10.69 -3.65 -10.38
CA PRO A 97 -11.50 -2.89 -9.44
C PRO A 97 -10.81 -1.60 -8.98
N SER A 98 -11.60 -0.58 -8.58
CA SER A 98 -11.06 0.69 -8.03
C SER A 98 -10.19 0.54 -6.78
N HIS A 99 -10.27 -0.61 -6.10
CA HIS A 99 -9.43 -0.93 -4.96
C HIS A 99 -8.81 -2.31 -5.09
N CYS A 100 -7.55 -2.44 -4.69
CA CYS A 100 -6.89 -3.75 -4.62
C CYS A 100 -7.61 -4.65 -3.61
N PRO A 101 -8.05 -5.86 -4.00
CA PRO A 101 -8.75 -6.78 -3.08
C PRO A 101 -7.84 -7.33 -1.98
N ASP A 102 -6.52 -7.33 -2.22
CA ASP A 102 -5.54 -7.84 -1.25
C ASP A 102 -5.13 -6.76 -0.23
N CYS A 103 -4.61 -5.62 -0.71
CA CYS A 103 -4.07 -4.58 0.17
C CYS A 103 -5.01 -3.37 0.40
N GLY A 104 -6.15 -3.29 -0.29
CA GLY A 104 -7.10 -2.18 -0.17
C GLY A 104 -6.58 -0.84 -0.69
N ALA A 105 -5.54 -0.81 -1.53
CA ALA A 105 -5.08 0.43 -2.18
C ALA A 105 -6.16 0.96 -3.09
N LYS A 106 -6.37 2.27 -3.11
CA LYS A 106 -7.19 2.89 -4.15
C LYS A 106 -6.35 3.02 -5.41
N LEU A 107 -6.74 2.28 -6.43
CA LEU A 107 -5.98 2.17 -7.66
C LEU A 107 -6.71 2.92 -8.76
N LYS A 108 -5.93 3.66 -9.55
CA LYS A 108 -6.35 4.16 -10.86
C LYS A 108 -5.68 3.31 -11.94
N TRP A 109 -6.12 3.48 -13.18
CA TRP A 109 -5.34 3.00 -14.31
C TRP A 109 -3.99 3.74 -14.36
N GLY A 110 -2.91 2.98 -14.52
CA GLY A 110 -1.59 3.52 -14.84
C GLY A 110 -1.49 3.75 -16.35
N ASP A 111 -0.95 4.91 -16.73
CA ASP A 111 -0.62 5.25 -18.12
C ASP A 111 0.73 4.64 -18.54
#